data_AF-A5A659-F1
#
_entry.id   AF-A5A659-F1
#
_cell.length_a   1.000
_cell.length_b   1.000
_cell.length_c   1.000
_cell.angle_alpha   90.00
_cell.angle_beta   90.00
_cell.angle_gamma   90.00
#
_symmetry.space_group_name_H-M   'P 1'
#
loop_
_entity.id
_entity.type
_entity.pdbx_description
1 polymer ?
#
loop_
_entity_poly.entity_id
_entity_poly.type
_entity_poly.pdbx_seq_one_letter_code
_entity_poly.pdbx_strand_id
1 'polypeptide(L)'
;MKKSKNSLTSWTAEKKKFIAGRFSLDLKKEKTQREIAKELGISRSYVSRIEKRALMKVFHEFYREKKELFPNLEYKKTAKLS
;
A
#
# COMPACT_ATOMS: atom_id res chain seq x y z
N MET A 1 5.39 14.64 -30.21
CA MET A 1 5.06 13.32 -29.62
C MET A 1 6.31 12.63 -29.11
N LYS A 2 6.55 12.59 -27.80
CA LYS A 2 7.43 11.59 -27.15
C LYS A 2 6.94 11.35 -25.71
N LYS A 3 5.96 10.46 -25.51
CA LYS A 3 5.67 9.92 -24.17
C LYS A 3 6.79 8.94 -23.84
N SER A 4 7.81 9.42 -23.14
CA SER A 4 8.87 8.58 -22.60
C SER A 4 8.24 7.60 -21.60
N LYS A 5 8.22 6.33 -21.98
CA LYS A 5 7.92 5.19 -21.13
C LYS A 5 9.12 4.96 -20.22
N ASN A 6 9.25 5.72 -19.13
CA ASN A 6 10.18 5.34 -18.07
C ASN A 6 9.54 4.24 -17.22
N SER A 7 10.04 3.04 -17.43
CA SER A 7 9.97 1.86 -16.56
C SER A 7 10.34 2.21 -15.12
N LEU A 8 9.36 2.67 -14.32
CA LEU A 8 9.55 3.00 -12.92
C LEU A 8 9.25 1.77 -12.03
N THR A 9 10.08 0.75 -12.16
CA THR A 9 10.06 -0.50 -11.38
C THR A 9 11.10 -0.50 -10.24
N SER A 10 11.40 0.66 -9.66
CA SER A 10 12.19 0.76 -8.42
C SER A 10 11.45 1.61 -7.40
N TRP A 11 11.12 0.99 -6.26
CA TRP A 11 10.50 1.65 -5.10
C TRP A 11 11.60 2.29 -4.26
N THR A 12 11.93 3.54 -4.58
CA THR A 12 12.86 4.37 -3.82
C THR A 12 12.34 4.65 -2.40
N ALA A 13 13.28 4.89 -1.47
CA ALA A 13 13.01 5.14 -0.05
C ALA A 13 12.02 6.30 0.19
N GLU A 14 11.99 7.31 -0.68
CA GLU A 14 11.01 8.41 -0.61
C GLU A 14 9.56 7.94 -0.72
N LYS A 15 9.25 7.03 -1.66
CA LYS A 15 7.88 6.53 -1.83
C LYS A 15 7.40 5.77 -0.59
N LYS A 16 8.31 5.11 0.14
CA LYS A 16 7.99 4.45 1.42
C LYS A 16 7.66 5.48 2.51
N LYS A 17 8.38 6.60 2.58
CA LYS A 17 8.09 7.71 3.52
C LYS A 17 6.69 8.29 3.29
N PHE A 18 6.26 8.44 2.04
CA PHE A 18 4.91 8.93 1.73
C PHE A 18 3.80 7.99 2.17
N ILE A 19 3.99 6.68 1.99
CA ILE A 19 3.04 5.67 2.46
C ILE A 19 3.02 5.65 4.00
N ALA A 20 4.17 5.72 4.66
CA ALA A 20 4.25 5.76 6.12
C ALA A 20 3.56 7.00 6.71
N GLY A 21 3.76 8.18 6.11
CA GLY A 21 3.11 9.43 6.53
C GLY A 21 1.59 9.46 6.28
N ARG A 22 1.06 8.59 5.42
CA ARG A 22 -0.40 8.48 5.19
C ARG A 22 -1.11 7.63 6.24
N PHE A 23 -0.40 6.69 6.85
CA PHE A 23 -0.93 5.84 7.92
C PHE A 23 -0.54 6.35 9.31
N SER A 24 -0.16 7.64 9.42
CA SER A 24 0.28 8.27 10.68
C SER A 24 1.44 7.54 11.39
N LEU A 25 2.21 6.69 10.68
CA LEU A 25 3.26 5.85 11.26
C LEU A 25 4.52 6.64 11.67
N ASP A 26 4.59 7.92 11.32
CA ASP A 26 5.74 8.81 11.59
C ASP A 26 5.33 10.07 12.38
N LEU A 27 4.19 10.04 13.11
CA LEU A 27 3.67 11.15 13.92
C LEU A 27 3.50 12.49 13.17
N LYS A 28 3.54 12.46 11.84
CA LYS A 28 3.32 13.60 10.95
C LYS A 28 1.86 13.67 10.53
N LYS A 29 1.44 14.88 10.15
CA LYS A 29 0.09 15.18 9.65
C LYS A 29 -0.26 14.27 8.47
N GLU A 30 -1.41 13.61 8.53
CA GLU A 30 -1.87 12.72 7.47
C GLU A 30 -1.99 13.46 6.14
N LYS A 31 -1.43 12.86 5.08
CA LYS A 31 -1.58 13.34 3.71
C LYS A 31 -2.61 12.51 2.96
N THR A 32 -3.48 13.19 2.21
CA THR A 32 -4.44 12.55 1.30
C THR A 32 -3.74 11.98 0.06
N GLN A 33 -4.39 11.01 -0.61
CA GLN A 33 -3.88 10.46 -1.87
C GLN A 33 -3.69 11.53 -2.95
N ARG A 34 -4.52 12.58 -2.94
CA ARG A 34 -4.45 13.69 -3.89
C ARG A 34 -3.23 14.55 -3.65
N GLU A 35 -2.92 14.86 -2.40
CA GLU A 35 -1.72 15.63 -2.03
C GLU A 35 -0.45 14.84 -2.37
N ILE A 36 -0.41 13.55 -2.02
CA ILE A 36 0.71 12.66 -2.37
C ILE A 36 0.89 12.54 -3.88
N ALA A 37 -0.22 12.43 -4.63
CA ALA A 37 -0.17 12.37 -6.09
C ALA A 37 0.42 13.66 -6.70
N LYS A 38 0.04 14.83 -6.17
CA LYS A 38 0.56 16.13 -6.60
C LYS A 38 2.05 16.26 -6.28
N GLU A 39 2.47 15.87 -5.09
CA GLU A 39 3.86 15.95 -4.62
C GLU A 39 4.79 15.00 -5.39
N LEU A 40 4.32 13.80 -5.72
CA LEU A 40 5.08 12.80 -6.47
C LEU A 40 4.98 12.95 -8.00
N GLY A 41 4.13 13.85 -8.50
CA GLY A 41 3.91 14.02 -9.94
C GLY A 41 3.32 12.77 -10.63
N ILE A 42 2.55 11.96 -9.91
CA ILE A 42 1.92 10.73 -10.43
C ILE A 42 0.40 10.82 -10.34
N SER A 43 -0.31 9.92 -11.02
CA SER A 43 -1.76 9.87 -10.89
C SER A 43 -2.18 9.37 -9.51
N ARG A 44 -3.28 9.94 -8.96
CA ARG A 44 -3.94 9.44 -7.75
C ARG A 44 -4.22 7.94 -7.83
N SER A 45 -4.61 7.42 -9.00
CA SER A 45 -4.84 5.99 -9.20
C SER A 45 -3.57 5.16 -9.02
N TYR A 46 -2.38 5.69 -9.35
CA TYR A 46 -1.12 5.01 -9.07
C TYR A 46 -0.81 4.97 -7.57
N VAL A 47 -1.07 6.07 -6.84
CA VAL A 47 -0.99 6.13 -5.37
C VAL A 47 -1.93 5.10 -4.73
N SER A 48 -3.18 5.02 -5.19
CA SER A 48 -4.16 4.03 -4.73
C SER A 48 -3.68 2.58 -4.94
N ARG A 49 -3.10 2.27 -6.12
CA ARG A 49 -2.53 0.94 -6.39
C ARG A 49 -1.37 0.60 -5.45
N ILE A 50 -0.54 1.57 -5.14
CA ILE A 50 0.59 1.46 -4.22
C ILE A 50 0.10 1.14 -2.81
N GLU A 51 -0.89 1.88 -2.30
CA GLU A 51 -1.51 1.62 -0.99
C GLU A 51 -2.13 0.24 -0.91
N LYS A 52 -2.91 -0.15 -1.92
CA LYS A 52 -3.51 -1.49 -1.97
C LYS A 52 -2.45 -2.57 -1.86
N ARG A 53 -1.32 -2.45 -2.57
CA ARG A 53 -0.21 -3.42 -2.48
C ARG A 53 0.44 -3.43 -1.10
N ALA A 54 0.67 -2.27 -0.50
CA ALA A 54 1.28 -2.18 0.83
C ALA A 54 0.38 -2.82 1.90
N LEU A 55 -0.91 -2.46 1.93
CA LEU A 55 -1.89 -3.06 2.84
C LEU A 55 -1.97 -4.57 2.65
N MET A 56 -2.09 -5.04 1.40
CA MET A 56 -2.14 -6.48 1.14
C MET A 56 -0.91 -7.19 1.68
N LYS A 57 0.30 -6.65 1.53
CA LYS A 57 1.51 -7.29 2.10
C LYS A 57 1.42 -7.44 3.62
N VAL A 58 1.08 -6.35 4.33
CA VAL A 58 0.92 -6.37 5.79
C VAL A 58 -0.16 -7.34 6.23
N PHE A 59 -1.32 -7.34 5.55
CA PHE A 59 -2.38 -8.32 5.82
C PHE A 59 -1.89 -9.77 5.63
N HIS A 60 -1.22 -10.07 4.52
CA HIS A 60 -0.72 -11.43 4.27
C HIS A 60 0.32 -11.87 5.30
N GLU A 61 1.20 -10.97 5.74
CA GLU A 61 2.18 -11.24 6.80
C GLU A 61 1.47 -11.51 8.12
N PHE A 62 0.52 -10.66 8.52
CA PHE A 62 -0.27 -10.85 9.73
C PHE A 62 -1.06 -12.18 9.74
N TYR A 63 -1.70 -12.53 8.61
CA TYR A 63 -2.43 -13.81 8.51
C TYR A 63 -1.49 -15.02 8.50
N ARG A 64 -0.28 -14.89 7.96
CA ARG A 64 0.74 -15.96 8.02
C ARG A 64 1.17 -16.20 9.46
N GLU A 65 1.49 -15.14 10.19
CA GLU A 65 1.89 -15.21 11.59
C GLU A 65 0.76 -15.77 12.48
N LYS A 66 -0.49 -15.33 12.27
CA LYS A 66 -1.68 -15.89 12.94
C LYS A 66 -1.86 -17.38 12.69
N LYS A 67 -1.57 -17.87 11.47
CA LYS A 67 -1.66 -19.29 11.13
C LYS A 67 -0.57 -20.11 11.84
N GLU A 68 0.61 -19.54 12.03
CA GLU A 68 1.70 -20.16 12.80
C GLU A 68 1.38 -20.21 14.30
N LEU A 69 0.79 -19.14 14.85
CA LEU A 69 0.42 -19.05 16.27
C LEU A 69 -0.84 -19.87 16.62
N PHE A 70 -1.78 -20.02 15.70
CA PHE A 70 -3.06 -20.71 15.92
C PHE A 70 -3.40 -21.64 14.76
N PRO A 71 -2.75 -22.81 14.65
CA PRO A 71 -2.86 -23.70 13.49
C PRO A 71 -4.27 -24.29 13.28
N ASN A 72 -5.08 -24.34 14.34
CA ASN A 72 -6.42 -24.93 14.31
C ASN A 72 -7.54 -23.87 14.19
N LEU A 73 -7.20 -22.59 14.02
CA LEU A 73 -8.20 -21.54 13.89
C LEU A 73 -8.74 -21.51 12.46
N GLU A 74 -9.96 -22.03 12.27
CA GLU A 74 -10.64 -22.05 10.97
C GLU A 74 -11.09 -20.63 10.59
N TYR A 75 -10.24 -19.92 9.86
CA TYR A 75 -10.62 -18.64 9.25
C TYR A 75 -11.58 -18.91 8.09
N LYS A 76 -12.88 -18.69 8.32
CA LYS A 76 -13.89 -18.67 7.26
C LYS A 76 -13.47 -17.65 6.18
N LYS A 77 -13.02 -18.14 5.02
CA LYS A 77 -12.88 -17.32 3.81
C LYS A 77 -14.28 -16.88 3.39
N THR A 78 -14.79 -15.78 3.95
CA THR A 78 -15.99 -15.12 3.43
C THR A 78 -15.61 -14.35 2.17
N ALA A 79 -15.35 -15.07 1.10
CA ALA A 79 -15.36 -14.55 -0.26
C ALA A 79 -16.76 -14.76 -0.83
N LYS A 80 -17.65 -13.79 -0.62
CA LYS A 80 -18.74 -13.39 -1.53
C LYS A 80 -19.24 -12.03 -1.06
N LEU A 81 -18.53 -10.98 -1.47
CA LEU A 81 -19.19 -9.69 -1.68
C LEU A 81 -19.89 -9.84 -3.04
N SER A 82 -21.17 -10.20 -2.98
CA SER A 82 -22.13 -10.02 -4.07
C SER A 82 -22.34 -8.54 -4.33
#